data_AF-A0A1H0DTX1-F1
#
_entry.id   AF-A0A1H0DTX1-F1
#
_cell.length_a   1.000
_cell.length_b   1.000
_cell.length_c   1.000
_cell.angle_alpha   90.00
_cell.angle_beta   90.00
_cell.angle_gamma   90.00
#
_symmetry.space_group_name_H-M   'P 1'
#
loop_
_entity.id
_entity.type
_entity.pdbx_description
1 polymer ?
#
loop_
_entity_poly.entity_id
_entity_poly.type
_entity_poly.pdbx_seq_one_letter_code
_entity_poly.pdbx_strand_id
1 'polypeptide(L)'
;MNNDDIDVLEHAAHLTGMKHEEVRAAFVDDDGVYEVLTHDGVTTWVDGHGRVLEPRTPRISVEVGAAAAGRLLDVLTDLSNTEGQEQEEGAGGQPSTPIDDVPEGSVAAVLEWVGDDATRAQAALEVEQAREQPRTSLLTALEKVVGS
;
A
#
# COMPACT_ATOMS: atom_id res chain seq x y z
N MET A 1 -5.93 -10.64 18.48
CA MET A 1 -4.86 -11.43 19.10
C MET A 1 -5.50 -12.63 19.74
N ASN A 2 -5.32 -13.79 19.10
CA ASN A 2 -5.66 -15.07 19.69
C ASN A 2 -4.66 -15.35 20.82
N ASN A 3 -5.01 -16.22 21.78
CA ASN A 3 -4.10 -16.62 22.85
C ASN A 3 -2.77 -17.18 22.30
N ASP A 4 -2.83 -17.85 21.14
CA ASP A 4 -1.66 -18.38 20.43
C ASP A 4 -0.67 -17.27 20.00
N ASP A 5 -1.15 -16.06 19.68
CA ASP A 5 -0.29 -14.95 19.28
C ASP A 5 0.56 -14.43 20.46
N ILE A 6 0.02 -14.50 21.68
CA ILE A 6 0.70 -14.03 22.90
C ILE A 6 1.84 -14.97 23.25
N ASP A 7 1.61 -16.28 23.15
CA ASP A 7 2.62 -17.31 23.44
C ASP A 7 3.81 -17.25 22.46
N VAL A 8 3.54 -17.00 21.17
CA VAL A 8 4.60 -16.84 20.15
C VAL A 8 5.47 -15.61 20.40
N LEU A 9 4.86 -14.52 20.84
CA LEU A 9 5.53 -13.24 21.08
C LEU A 9 6.42 -13.30 22.34
N GLU A 10 5.91 -13.91 23.42
CA GLU A 10 6.73 -14.18 24.62
C GLU A 10 7.89 -15.13 24.33
N HIS A 11 7.64 -16.18 23.54
CA HIS A 11 8.68 -17.12 23.16
C HIS A 11 9.76 -16.46 22.30
N ALA A 12 9.37 -15.66 21.31
CA ALA A 12 10.29 -14.91 20.47
C ALA A 12 11.14 -13.90 21.28
N ALA A 13 10.53 -13.18 22.23
CA ALA A 13 11.25 -12.28 23.13
C ALA A 13 12.29 -13.03 23.99
N HIS A 14 11.94 -14.23 24.48
CA HIS A 14 12.87 -15.08 25.21
C HIS A 14 14.05 -15.53 24.34
N LEU A 15 13.79 -15.94 23.09
CA LEU A 15 14.81 -16.40 22.14
C LEU A 15 15.79 -15.28 21.75
N THR A 16 15.31 -14.05 21.59
CA THR A 16 16.15 -12.90 21.25
C THR A 16 16.84 -12.27 22.47
N GLY A 17 16.45 -12.68 23.69
CA GLY A 17 16.91 -12.05 24.93
C GLY A 17 16.35 -10.63 25.12
N MET A 18 15.25 -10.30 24.44
CA MET A 18 14.59 -9.00 24.51
C MET A 18 13.45 -9.02 25.53
N LYS A 19 12.98 -7.83 25.93
CA LYS A 19 11.74 -7.72 26.70
C LYS A 19 10.55 -7.87 25.77
N HIS A 20 9.44 -8.42 26.25
CA HIS A 20 8.19 -8.50 25.50
C HIS A 20 7.76 -7.12 24.94
N GLU A 21 7.97 -6.05 25.71
CA GLU A 21 7.66 -4.67 25.30
C GLU A 21 8.47 -4.19 24.08
N GLU A 22 9.64 -4.79 23.82
CA GLU A 22 10.50 -4.48 22.69
C GLU A 22 10.12 -5.27 21.43
N VAL A 23 9.29 -6.31 21.55
CA VAL A 23 8.80 -7.10 20.42
C VAL A 23 7.40 -6.61 20.06
N ARG A 24 7.25 -6.09 18.84
CA ARG A 24 5.97 -5.60 18.31
C ARG A 24 5.14 -6.71 17.69
N ALA A 25 5.80 -7.64 17.02
CA ALA A 25 5.17 -8.80 16.40
C ALA A 25 6.17 -9.93 16.30
N ALA A 26 5.68 -11.17 16.35
CA ALA A 26 6.46 -12.35 16.08
C ALA A 26 5.62 -13.32 15.24
N PHE A 27 6.24 -13.90 14.22
CA PHE A 27 5.64 -14.94 13.37
C PHE A 27 6.58 -16.13 13.36
N VAL A 28 6.04 -17.34 13.31
CA VAL A 28 6.83 -18.57 13.13
C VAL A 28 6.45 -19.21 11.80
N ASP A 29 7.45 -19.53 10.97
CA ASP A 29 7.24 -20.24 9.71
C ASP A 29 7.15 -21.77 9.92
N ASP A 30 6.81 -22.51 8.86
CA ASP A 30 6.74 -23.98 8.90
C ASP A 30 8.11 -24.64 9.19
N ASP A 31 9.21 -23.92 9.01
CA ASP A 31 10.57 -24.35 9.32
C ASP A 31 10.95 -24.10 10.81
N GLY A 32 10.06 -23.48 11.60
CA GLY A 32 10.32 -23.13 13.00
C GLY A 32 11.24 -21.92 13.17
N VAL A 33 11.36 -21.08 12.15
CA VAL A 33 12.06 -19.80 12.19
C VAL A 33 11.10 -18.71 12.62
N TYR A 34 11.52 -17.93 13.61
CA TYR A 34 10.78 -16.80 14.12
C TYR A 34 11.21 -15.52 13.39
N GLU A 35 10.27 -14.83 12.78
CA GLU A 35 10.40 -13.45 12.31
C GLU A 35 9.93 -12.51 13.41
N VAL A 36 10.87 -11.74 13.97
CA VAL A 36 10.63 -10.86 15.12
C VAL A 36 10.77 -9.41 14.68
N LEU A 37 9.67 -8.66 14.77
CA LEU A 37 9.65 -7.21 14.54
C LEU A 37 9.87 -6.49 15.87
N THR A 38 10.95 -5.75 16.00
CA THR A 38 11.29 -4.99 17.21
C THR A 38 10.70 -3.58 17.21
N HIS A 39 10.70 -2.92 18.37
CA HIS A 39 10.12 -1.59 18.56
C HIS A 39 10.78 -0.50 17.69
N ASP A 40 12.05 -0.66 17.34
CA ASP A 40 12.79 0.22 16.42
C ASP A 40 12.45 0.00 14.94
N GLY A 41 11.56 -0.95 14.63
CA GLY A 41 11.14 -1.30 13.28
C GLY A 41 12.12 -2.23 12.55
N VAL A 42 13.06 -2.85 13.26
CA VAL A 42 13.97 -3.84 12.68
C VAL A 42 13.32 -5.23 12.71
N THR A 43 13.40 -5.94 11.58
CA THR A 43 13.01 -7.34 11.52
C THR A 43 14.24 -8.22 11.70
N THR A 44 14.19 -9.12 12.68
CA THR A 44 15.24 -10.10 12.97
C THR A 44 14.68 -11.51 12.84
N TRP A 45 15.40 -12.38 12.15
CA TRP A 45 15.04 -13.80 12.04
C TRP A 45 15.84 -14.61 13.05
N VAL A 46 15.19 -15.40 13.89
CA VAL A 46 15.83 -16.30 14.84
C VAL A 46 15.32 -17.72 14.69
N ASP A 47 16.20 -18.71 14.78
CA ASP A 47 15.76 -20.11 14.85
C ASP A 47 15.16 -20.45 16.23
N GLY A 48 14.54 -21.63 16.37
CA GLY A 48 14.03 -22.13 17.66
C GLY A 48 15.10 -22.35 18.75
N HIS A 49 16.37 -22.08 18.46
CA HIS A 49 17.47 -22.08 19.43
C HIS A 49 17.95 -20.66 19.79
N GLY A 50 17.31 -19.62 19.27
CA GLY A 50 17.65 -18.21 19.54
C GLY A 50 18.85 -17.71 18.77
N ARG A 51 19.29 -18.41 17.71
CA ARG A 51 20.37 -17.93 16.85
C ARG A 51 19.81 -16.97 15.83
N VAL A 52 20.37 -15.77 15.80
CA VAL A 52 20.10 -14.79 14.73
C VAL A 52 20.58 -15.37 13.41
N LEU A 53 19.63 -15.56 12.49
CA LEU A 53 19.90 -15.94 11.12
C LEU A 53 20.26 -14.67 10.34
N GLU A 54 21.13 -14.81 9.34
CA GLU A 54 21.41 -13.69 8.43
C GLU A 54 20.09 -13.19 7.83
N PRO A 55 19.95 -11.86 7.61
CA PRO A 55 18.74 -11.30 7.03
C PRO A 55 18.48 -12.02 5.71
N ARG A 56 17.44 -12.85 5.69
CA ARG A 56 16.96 -13.47 4.46
C ARG A 56 16.57 -12.28 3.60
N THR A 57 17.29 -12.03 2.50
CA THR A 57 16.81 -11.10 1.47
C THR A 57 15.35 -11.46 1.27
N PRO A 58 14.40 -10.53 1.55
CA PRO A 58 13.00 -10.86 1.44
C PRO A 58 12.84 -11.43 0.05
N ARG A 59 12.48 -12.71 -0.04
CA ARG A 59 11.96 -13.24 -1.28
C ARG A 59 10.63 -12.53 -1.43
N ILE A 60 10.69 -11.32 -1.96
CA ILE A 60 9.65 -10.76 -2.76
C ILE A 60 9.55 -11.75 -3.93
N SER A 61 8.89 -12.88 -3.68
CA SER A 61 8.18 -13.62 -4.68
C SER A 61 7.01 -12.71 -5.03
N VAL A 62 7.28 -11.64 -5.78
CA VAL A 62 6.25 -11.22 -6.72
C VAL A 62 6.15 -12.43 -7.63
N GLU A 63 5.16 -13.28 -7.38
CA GLU A 63 4.58 -14.09 -8.44
C GLU A 63 3.99 -13.09 -9.44
N VAL A 64 4.86 -12.38 -10.17
CA VAL A 64 4.52 -11.87 -11.48
C VAL A 64 4.36 -13.16 -12.27
N GLY A 65 3.13 -13.67 -12.30
CA GLY A 65 2.77 -14.78 -13.14
C GLY A 65 3.32 -14.47 -14.53
N ALA A 66 4.38 -15.18 -14.91
CA ALA A 66 5.00 -15.14 -16.24
C ALA A 66 4.09 -15.88 -17.24
N ALA A 67 2.81 -15.52 -17.25
CA ALA A 67 1.75 -16.05 -18.09
C ALA A 67 0.82 -14.95 -18.64
N ALA A 68 1.27 -13.68 -18.66
CA ALA A 68 0.52 -12.58 -19.26
C ALA A 68 1.32 -11.78 -20.31
N ALA A 69 2.39 -12.36 -20.89
CA ALA A 69 3.14 -11.74 -21.98
C ALA A 69 2.44 -11.82 -23.37
N GLY A 70 1.11 -11.85 -23.44
CA GLY A 70 0.44 -11.99 -24.73
C GLY A 70 -1.06 -11.75 -24.82
N ARG A 71 -1.73 -11.16 -23.81
CA ARG A 71 -3.20 -10.98 -23.86
C ARG A 71 -3.76 -9.76 -23.11
N LEU A 72 -3.04 -8.64 -23.12
CA LEU A 72 -3.54 -7.36 -22.58
C LEU A 72 -3.58 -6.25 -23.64
N LEU A 73 -3.80 -6.60 -24.92
CA LEU A 73 -3.91 -5.63 -26.02
C LEU A 73 -5.24 -5.71 -26.79
N ASP A 74 -6.29 -6.34 -26.25
CA ASP A 74 -7.54 -6.60 -26.99
C ASP A 74 -8.84 -6.26 -26.21
N VAL A 75 -8.78 -5.39 -25.18
CA VAL A 75 -9.96 -4.94 -24.41
C VAL A 75 -9.95 -3.42 -24.26
N LEU A 76 -9.62 -2.67 -25.31
CA LEU A 76 -9.73 -1.20 -25.29
C LEU A 76 -10.37 -0.59 -26.54
N THR A 77 -10.96 -1.40 -27.44
CA THR A 77 -11.50 -0.90 -28.72
C THR A 77 -13.02 -0.98 -28.88
N ASP A 78 -13.79 -1.47 -27.90
CA ASP A 78 -15.22 -1.79 -28.11
C ASP A 78 -16.20 -1.11 -27.14
N LEU A 79 -16.02 0.18 -26.83
CA LEU A 79 -17.08 0.98 -26.18
C LEU A 79 -17.20 2.39 -26.77
N SER A 80 -17.02 2.52 -28.08
CA SER A 80 -17.33 3.73 -28.85
C SER A 80 -18.61 3.54 -29.66
N ASN A 81 -19.74 3.22 -29.04
CA ASN A 81 -21.05 3.55 -29.62
C ASN A 81 -22.21 3.33 -28.63
N THR A 82 -22.81 4.41 -28.12
CA THR A 82 -24.27 4.57 -28.04
C THR A 82 -24.56 6.03 -27.73
N GLU A 83 -24.86 6.77 -28.79
CA GLU A 83 -25.55 8.06 -28.75
C GLU A 83 -26.96 7.87 -28.17
N GLY A 84 -27.36 8.78 -27.29
CA GLY A 84 -28.73 8.87 -26.74
C GLY A 84 -28.89 10.08 -25.83
N GLN A 85 -29.27 11.20 -26.44
CA GLN A 85 -29.63 12.51 -25.86
C GLN A 85 -30.71 12.33 -24.76
N GLU A 86 -30.90 13.20 -23.75
CA GLU A 86 -31.40 14.57 -23.86
C GLU A 86 -31.22 15.36 -22.52
N GLN A 87 -30.72 16.60 -22.67
CA GLN A 87 -31.03 17.84 -21.93
C GLN A 87 -31.37 17.82 -20.43
N GLU A 88 -30.54 18.50 -19.63
CA GLU A 88 -30.94 19.80 -19.04
C GLU A 88 -29.71 20.68 -18.77
N GLU A 89 -29.84 21.95 -19.19
CA GLU A 89 -28.83 23.00 -19.15
C GLU A 89 -28.50 23.45 -17.73
N GLY A 90 -27.22 23.38 -17.36
CA GLY A 90 -26.64 24.06 -16.20
C GLY A 90 -25.24 24.53 -16.54
N ALA A 91 -25.13 25.80 -16.96
CA ALA A 91 -23.90 26.43 -17.41
C ALA A 91 -22.82 26.48 -16.31
N GLY A 92 -21.67 25.88 -16.59
CA GLY A 92 -20.47 25.96 -15.77
C GLY A 92 -19.35 25.12 -16.34
N GLY A 93 -18.84 25.51 -17.51
CA GLY A 93 -17.73 24.83 -18.15
C GLY A 93 -16.46 24.90 -17.30
N GLN A 94 -16.02 23.75 -16.80
CA GLN A 94 -14.60 23.48 -16.54
C GLN A 94 -14.23 22.22 -17.33
N PRO A 95 -13.06 22.21 -17.99
CA PRO A 95 -12.62 21.08 -18.79
C PRO A 95 -12.52 19.85 -17.89
N SER A 96 -13.32 18.83 -18.21
CA SER A 96 -13.21 17.49 -17.64
C SER A 96 -11.88 16.87 -18.09
N THR A 97 -10.79 17.24 -17.43
CA THR A 97 -9.60 16.38 -17.36
C THR A 97 -10.03 15.09 -16.67
N PRO A 98 -9.61 13.91 -17.15
CA PRO A 98 -10.05 12.63 -16.60
C PRO A 98 -9.57 12.50 -15.14
N ILE A 99 -10.51 12.68 -14.20
CA ILE A 99 -10.29 12.56 -12.74
C ILE A 99 -10.31 11.06 -12.32
N ASP A 100 -10.68 10.16 -13.24
CA ASP A 100 -10.91 8.73 -12.99
C ASP A 100 -9.64 7.87 -12.79
N ASP A 101 -8.44 8.44 -12.86
CA ASP A 101 -7.17 7.69 -12.76
C ASP A 101 -6.47 7.83 -11.39
N VAL A 102 -7.13 8.40 -10.37
CA VAL A 102 -6.53 8.45 -9.03
C VAL A 102 -6.66 7.06 -8.37
N PRO A 103 -5.55 6.36 -8.10
CA PRO A 103 -5.64 5.03 -7.51
C PRO A 103 -6.23 5.10 -6.09
N GLU A 104 -7.24 4.29 -5.79
CA GLU A 104 -7.87 4.22 -4.46
C GLU A 104 -6.99 3.49 -3.40
N GLY A 105 -5.72 3.25 -3.72
CA GLY A 105 -4.77 2.48 -2.91
C GLY A 105 -4.26 3.21 -1.66
N SER A 106 -3.17 2.68 -1.09
CA SER A 106 -2.50 3.28 0.07
C SER A 106 -1.94 4.67 -0.24
N VAL A 107 -1.67 5.46 0.81
CA VAL A 107 -1.04 6.79 0.66
C VAL A 107 0.24 6.72 -0.17
N ALA A 108 1.06 5.68 0.03
CA ALA A 108 2.29 5.47 -0.73
C ALA A 108 2.01 5.23 -2.23
N ALA A 109 0.98 4.45 -2.56
CA ALA A 109 0.61 4.19 -3.96
C ALA A 109 0.13 5.47 -4.67
N VAL A 110 -0.65 6.32 -3.97
CA VAL A 110 -1.08 7.61 -4.52
C VAL A 110 0.11 8.54 -4.72
N LEU A 111 1.01 8.65 -3.74
CA LEU A 111 2.20 9.49 -3.86
C LEU A 111 3.17 9.01 -4.94
N GLU A 112 3.30 7.69 -5.14
CA GLU A 112 4.10 7.13 -6.24
C GLU A 112 3.47 7.44 -7.61
N TRP A 113 2.15 7.37 -7.73
CA TRP A 113 1.43 7.72 -8.97
C TRP A 113 1.50 9.22 -9.31
N VAL A 114 1.43 10.07 -8.28
CA VAL A 114 1.59 11.53 -8.41
C VAL A 114 3.04 11.86 -8.80
N GLY A 115 4.02 11.25 -8.12
CA GLY A 115 5.43 11.58 -8.30
C GLY A 115 5.70 13.06 -8.00
N ASP A 116 6.40 13.73 -8.93
CA ASP A 116 6.69 15.18 -8.88
C ASP A 116 5.72 16.02 -9.74
N ASP A 117 4.61 15.44 -10.21
CA ASP A 117 3.65 16.13 -11.08
C ASP A 117 2.62 16.91 -10.26
N ALA A 118 2.78 18.23 -10.20
CA ALA A 118 1.87 19.13 -9.48
C ALA A 118 0.43 19.08 -10.00
N THR A 119 0.22 18.78 -11.29
CA THR A 119 -1.13 18.69 -11.87
C THR A 119 -1.82 17.43 -11.38
N ARG A 120 -1.11 16.30 -11.32
CA ARG A 120 -1.62 15.05 -10.72
C ARG A 120 -1.85 15.19 -9.22
N ALA A 121 -0.97 15.90 -8.52
CA ALA A 121 -1.11 16.16 -7.09
C ALA A 121 -2.39 16.95 -6.80
N GLN A 122 -2.68 17.97 -7.61
CA GLN A 122 -3.90 18.76 -7.50
C GLN A 122 -5.17 17.92 -7.73
N ALA A 123 -5.19 17.08 -8.77
CA ALA A 123 -6.33 16.21 -9.05
C ALA A 123 -6.57 15.20 -7.91
N ALA A 124 -5.49 14.58 -7.39
CA ALA A 124 -5.59 13.68 -6.24
C ALA A 124 -6.06 14.41 -4.97
N LEU A 125 -5.67 15.67 -4.79
CA LEU A 125 -6.08 16.48 -3.65
C LEU A 125 -7.59 16.77 -3.70
N GLU A 126 -8.11 17.14 -4.87
CA GLU A 126 -9.54 17.38 -5.07
C GLU A 126 -10.38 16.13 -4.81
N VAL A 127 -9.94 14.97 -5.32
CA VAL A 127 -10.62 13.68 -5.09
C VAL A 127 -10.62 13.31 -3.61
N GLU A 128 -9.47 13.44 -2.93
CA GLU A 128 -9.37 13.07 -1.52
C GLU A 128 -10.15 14.02 -0.61
N GLN A 129 -10.23 15.32 -0.95
CA GLN A 129 -11.06 16.29 -0.21
C GLN A 129 -12.56 16.04 -0.39
N ALA A 130 -12.98 15.49 -1.53
CA ALA A 130 -14.38 15.15 -1.80
C ALA A 130 -14.86 13.87 -1.09
N ARG A 131 -13.96 13.10 -0.46
CA ARG A 131 -14.32 11.86 0.25
C ARG A 131 -14.99 12.13 1.59
N GLU A 132 -15.88 11.24 2.00
CA GLU A 132 -16.55 11.31 3.32
C GLU A 132 -15.58 11.21 4.49
N GLN A 133 -14.45 10.52 4.31
CA GLN A 133 -13.38 10.39 5.30
C GLN A 133 -12.01 10.67 4.67
N PRO A 134 -11.64 11.96 4.54
CA PRO A 134 -10.36 12.35 3.95
C PRO A 134 -9.18 11.86 4.80
N ARG A 135 -8.18 11.28 4.14
CA ARG A 135 -6.93 10.87 4.78
C ARG A 135 -6.05 12.10 4.97
N THR A 136 -6.04 12.64 6.18
CA THR A 136 -5.29 13.85 6.54
C THR A 136 -3.80 13.75 6.19
N SER A 137 -3.19 12.58 6.36
CA SER A 137 -1.78 12.33 5.99
C SER A 137 -1.53 12.43 4.50
N LEU A 138 -2.49 12.01 3.66
CA LEU A 138 -2.39 12.12 2.21
C LEU A 138 -2.58 13.59 1.77
N LEU A 139 -3.56 14.30 2.34
CA LEU A 139 -3.79 15.72 2.05
C LEU A 139 -2.53 16.54 2.32
N THR A 140 -1.91 16.39 3.50
CA THR A 140 -0.67 17.11 3.83
C THR A 140 0.48 16.81 2.87
N ALA A 141 0.58 15.56 2.40
CA ALA A 141 1.62 15.18 1.45
C ALA A 141 1.36 15.77 0.05
N LEU A 142 0.12 15.77 -0.43
CA LEU A 142 -0.28 16.35 -1.72
C LEU A 142 -0.14 17.87 -1.74
N GLU A 143 -0.55 18.57 -0.68
CA GLU A 143 -0.38 20.02 -0.53
C GLU A 143 1.10 20.43 -0.63
N LYS A 144 2.01 19.59 -0.11
CA LYS A 144 3.44 19.84 -0.22
C LYS A 144 3.93 19.75 -1.66
N VAL A 145 3.41 18.83 -2.48
CA VAL A 145 3.80 18.69 -3.89
C VAL A 145 3.26 19.85 -4.73
N VAL A 146 2.00 20.27 -4.49
CA VAL A 146 1.39 21.41 -5.20
C VAL A 146 2.06 22.75 -4.83
N GLY A 147 2.50 22.89 -3.58
CA GLY A 147 3.10 24.12 -3.05
C GLY A 147 4.63 24.21 -3.15
N SER A 148 5.31 23.18 -3.67
CA SER A 148 6.77 23.17 -3.87
C SER A 148 7.17 23.73 -5.24
#